data_AF-A0A2A3DWT1-F1
#
_entry.id   AF-A0A2A3DWT1-F1
#
_cell.length_a   1.000
_cell.length_b   1.000
_cell.length_c   1.000
_cell.angle_alpha   90.00
_cell.angle_beta   90.00
_cell.angle_gamma   90.00
#
_symmetry.space_group_name_H-M   'P 1'
#
loop_
_entity.id
_entity.type
_entity.pdbx_description
1 polymer ?
#
loop_
_entity_poly.entity_id
_entity_poly.type
_entity_poly.pdbx_seq_one_letter_code
_entity_poly.pdbx_strand_id
1 'polypeptide(L)'
;AAQEARRKINKEAKAKGNKVQPQTLIAAGFVILVTSLDREEFPAGTVLKLYRMRWRIELAFKRLKSLIGLRAPPAKDPRIAKPWILAHFLIALVTEPLSRELGVSPP
;
A
#
# COMPACT_ATOMS: atom_id res chain seq x y z
N ALA A 1 -0.73 11.25 -16.48
CA ALA A 1 -0.06 11.28 -15.16
C ALA A 1 0.37 12.69 -14.72
N ALA A 2 1.55 13.21 -15.12
CA ALA A 2 2.07 14.48 -14.59
C ALA A 2 1.17 15.70 -14.86
N GLN A 3 0.59 15.80 -16.06
CA GLN A 3 -0.35 16.87 -16.40
C GLN A 3 -1.67 16.76 -15.62
N GLU A 4 -2.15 15.54 -15.36
CA GLU A 4 -3.37 15.31 -14.56
C GLU A 4 -3.13 15.66 -13.09
N ALA A 5 -1.96 15.31 -12.55
CA ALA A 5 -1.56 15.69 -11.20
C ALA A 5 -1.52 17.22 -11.05
N ARG A 6 -0.91 17.93 -12.00
CA ARG A 6 -0.90 19.40 -12.05
C ARG A 6 -2.32 19.99 -12.14
N ARG A 7 -3.19 19.42 -12.97
CA ARG A 7 -4.61 19.82 -13.09
C ARG A 7 -5.35 19.66 -11.77
N LYS A 8 -5.16 18.54 -11.07
CA LYS A 8 -5.80 18.27 -9.78
C LYS A 8 -5.34 19.27 -8.70
N ILE A 9 -4.03 19.53 -8.61
CA ILE A 9 -3.46 20.52 -7.68
C ILE A 9 -4.04 21.92 -7.93
N ASN A 10 -4.11 22.35 -9.19
CA ASN A 10 -4.70 23.65 -9.53
C ASN A 10 -6.19 23.73 -9.20
N LYS A 11 -6.95 22.65 -9.41
CA LYS A 11 -8.37 22.59 -9.05
C LYS A 11 -8.58 22.70 -7.54
N GLU A 12 -7.79 21.97 -6.75
CA GLU A 12 -7.86 22.01 -5.28
C GLU A 12 -7.44 23.36 -4.73
N ALA A 13 -6.39 23.98 -5.28
CA ALA A 13 -5.95 25.30 -4.86
C ALA A 13 -6.98 26.38 -5.18
N LYS A 14 -7.60 26.33 -6.37
CA LYS A 14 -8.71 27.22 -6.75
C LYS A 14 -9.90 27.07 -5.81
N ALA A 15 -10.29 25.84 -5.46
CA ALA A 15 -11.39 25.58 -4.53
C ALA A 15 -11.11 26.13 -3.11
N LYS A 16 -9.84 26.21 -2.71
CA LYS A 16 -9.40 26.71 -1.41
C LYS A 16 -8.98 28.18 -1.42
N GLY A 17 -9.11 28.89 -2.55
CA GLY A 17 -8.69 30.29 -2.69
C GLY A 17 -7.17 30.53 -2.64
N ASN A 18 -6.36 29.47 -2.77
CA ASN A 18 -4.90 29.53 -2.61
C ASN A 18 -4.20 29.59 -3.98
N LYS A 19 -3.08 30.32 -4.05
CA LYS A 19 -2.16 30.26 -5.20
C LYS A 19 -1.19 29.09 -5.02
N VAL A 20 -1.03 28.28 -6.07
CA VAL A 20 -0.09 27.16 -6.08
C VAL A 20 1.34 27.69 -6.21
N GLN A 21 2.25 27.19 -5.37
CA GLN A 21 3.67 27.52 -5.50
C GLN A 21 4.27 26.83 -6.74
N PRO A 22 5.16 27.50 -7.50
CA PRO A 22 5.79 26.90 -8.68
C PRO A 22 6.47 25.56 -8.40
N GLN A 23 7.12 25.43 -7.24
CA GLN A 23 7.80 24.21 -6.80
C GLN A 23 6.86 23.01 -6.68
N THR A 24 5.60 23.23 -6.27
CA THR A 24 4.57 22.18 -6.18
C THR A 24 4.19 21.63 -7.56
N LEU A 25 4.14 22.50 -8.58
CA LEU A 25 3.83 22.08 -9.96
C LEU A 25 4.98 21.31 -10.62
N ILE A 26 6.22 21.66 -10.26
CA ILE A 26 7.42 20.91 -10.66
C ILE A 26 7.37 19.52 -10.00
N ALA A 27 7.19 19.46 -8.67
CA ALA A 27 7.11 18.22 -7.91
C ALA A 27 6.01 17.27 -8.41
N ALA A 28 4.88 17.79 -8.89
CA ALA A 28 3.79 17.00 -9.48
C ALA A 28 4.20 16.18 -10.72
N GLY A 29 5.36 16.45 -11.31
CA GLY A 29 5.94 15.65 -12.38
C GLY A 29 6.72 14.42 -11.91
N PHE A 30 6.98 14.27 -10.61
CA PHE A 30 7.89 13.28 -10.06
C PHE A 30 7.21 12.39 -9.03
N VAL A 31 7.73 11.17 -8.87
CA VAL A 31 7.51 10.36 -7.67
C VAL A 31 8.68 10.67 -6.73
N ILE A 32 8.39 11.27 -5.59
CA ILE A 32 9.40 11.63 -4.59
C ILE A 32 9.42 10.54 -3.52
N LEU A 33 10.57 9.91 -3.33
CA LEU A 33 10.80 8.90 -2.29
C LEU A 33 11.81 9.44 -1.29
N VAL A 34 11.48 9.37 -0.01
CA VAL A 34 12.37 9.73 1.10
C VAL A 34 12.70 8.43 1.84
N THR A 35 13.99 8.17 2.05
CA THR A 35 14.48 6.95 2.68
C THR A 35 15.71 7.24 3.52
N SER A 36 15.91 6.44 4.57
CA SER A 36 17.10 6.42 5.40
C SER A 36 18.11 5.34 4.98
N LEU A 37 17.84 4.63 3.88
CA LEU A 37 18.75 3.63 3.32
C LEU A 37 20.00 4.30 2.75
N ASP A 38 21.13 3.63 2.88
CA ASP A 38 22.39 4.10 2.31
C ASP A 38 22.31 4.17 0.78
N ARG A 39 22.89 5.22 0.20
CA ARG A 39 22.81 5.49 -1.24
C ARG A 39 23.65 4.53 -2.07
N GLU A 40 24.81 4.13 -1.56
CA GLU A 40 25.76 3.27 -2.27
C GLU A 40 25.25 1.83 -2.26
N GLU A 41 24.69 1.37 -1.15
CA GLU A 41 24.07 0.05 -1.03
C GLU A 41 22.70 -0.02 -1.73
N PHE A 42 21.90 1.05 -1.65
CA PHE A 42 20.57 1.14 -2.25
C PHE A 42 20.43 2.30 -3.23
N PRO A 43 20.90 2.12 -4.49
CA PRO A 43 20.69 3.10 -5.54
C PRO A 43 19.20 3.39 -5.77
N ALA A 44 18.89 4.58 -6.31
CA ALA A 44 17.51 5.06 -6.47
C ALA A 44 16.58 4.07 -7.20
N GLY A 45 17.09 3.33 -8.19
CA GLY A 45 16.33 2.30 -8.90
C GLY A 45 15.92 1.13 -7.99
N THR A 46 16.79 0.72 -7.06
CA THR A 46 16.52 -0.32 -6.06
C THR A 46 15.47 0.17 -5.06
N VAL A 47 15.62 1.39 -4.55
CA VAL A 47 14.62 2.02 -3.66
C VAL A 47 13.25 2.09 -4.34
N LEU A 48 13.19 2.46 -5.62
CA LEU A 48 11.95 2.48 -6.37
C LEU A 48 11.33 1.08 -6.54
N LYS A 49 12.14 0.06 -6.82
CA LYS A 49 11.68 -1.34 -6.89
C LYS A 49 11.12 -1.83 -5.56
N LEU A 50 11.80 -1.53 -4.45
CA LEU A 50 11.31 -1.83 -3.11
C LEU A 50 9.99 -1.09 -2.81
N TYR A 51 9.90 0.19 -3.14
CA TYR A 51 8.69 0.98 -2.93
C TYR A 51 7.50 0.45 -3.76
N ARG A 52 7.73 -0.08 -4.96
CA ARG A 52 6.67 -0.73 -5.76
C ARG A 52 6.05 -1.94 -5.04
N MET A 53 6.78 -2.61 -4.16
CA MET A 53 6.24 -3.73 -3.36
C MET A 53 5.22 -3.28 -2.31
N ARG A 54 5.11 -1.97 -2.02
CA ARG A 54 4.05 -1.41 -1.16
C ARG A 54 2.64 -1.78 -1.65
N TRP A 55 2.42 -1.86 -2.96
CA TRP A 55 1.12 -2.30 -3.48
C TRP A 55 0.83 -3.77 -3.14
N ARG A 56 1.85 -4.63 -3.11
CA ARG A 56 1.67 -6.05 -2.76
C ARG A 56 1.21 -6.22 -1.32
N ILE A 57 1.67 -5.40 -0.39
CA ILE A 57 1.21 -5.48 1.00
C ILE A 57 -0.25 -5.00 1.12
N GLU A 58 -0.65 -3.96 0.39
CA GLU A 58 -2.07 -3.54 0.35
C GLU A 58 -2.97 -4.64 -0.22
N LEU A 59 -2.53 -5.29 -1.29
CA LEU A 59 -3.26 -6.42 -1.87
C LEU A 59 -3.32 -7.62 -0.91
N ALA A 60 -2.24 -7.91 -0.17
CA ALA A 60 -2.25 -8.94 0.86
C ALA A 60 -3.27 -8.62 1.97
N PHE A 61 -3.33 -7.38 2.46
CA PHE A 61 -4.35 -6.95 3.42
C PHE A 61 -5.77 -7.03 2.85
N LYS A 62 -5.96 -6.69 1.55
CA LYS A 62 -7.24 -6.85 0.88
C LYS A 62 -7.68 -8.31 0.90
N ARG A 63 -6.78 -9.25 0.56
CA ARG A 63 -7.05 -10.70 0.57
C ARG A 63 -7.35 -11.22 1.97
N LEU A 64 -6.57 -10.83 2.97
CA LEU A 64 -6.82 -11.22 4.36
C LEU A 64 -8.23 -10.82 4.81
N LYS A 65 -8.69 -9.63 4.41
CA LYS A 65 -10.04 -9.15 4.72
C LYS A 65 -11.13 -9.86 3.90
N SER A 66 -10.93 -10.05 2.60
CA SER A 66 -11.98 -10.54 1.69
C SER A 66 -12.08 -12.06 1.60
N LEU A 67 -10.96 -12.78 1.63
CA LEU A 67 -10.89 -14.23 1.45
C LEU A 67 -10.79 -14.95 2.79
N ILE A 68 -9.95 -14.44 3.69
CA ILE A 68 -9.67 -15.10 4.97
C ILE A 68 -10.65 -14.65 6.06
N GLY A 69 -11.42 -13.57 5.86
CA GLY A 69 -12.42 -13.11 6.80
C GLY A 69 -11.88 -12.23 7.93
N LEU A 70 -10.64 -11.73 7.81
CA LEU A 70 -9.98 -10.86 8.81
C LEU A 70 -10.55 -9.42 8.80
N ARG A 71 -11.87 -9.27 8.86
CA ARG A 71 -12.55 -7.95 8.78
C ARG A 71 -12.61 -7.25 10.13
N ALA A 72 -13.05 -7.95 11.17
CA ALA A 72 -13.05 -7.48 12.55
C ALA A 72 -13.13 -8.66 13.52
N PRO A 73 -12.38 -8.63 14.64
CA PRO A 73 -12.52 -9.64 15.68
C PRO A 73 -13.91 -9.54 16.33
N PRO A 74 -14.42 -10.63 16.92
CA PRO A 74 -15.76 -10.68 17.51
C PRO A 74 -15.90 -9.78 18.75
N ALA A 75 -14.79 -9.36 19.35
CA ALA A 75 -14.75 -8.42 20.46
C ALA A 75 -13.45 -7.60 20.44
N LYS A 76 -13.47 -6.43 21.12
CA LYS A 76 -12.27 -5.60 21.31
C LYS A 76 -11.36 -6.08 22.45
N ASP A 77 -11.84 -7.00 23.30
CA ASP A 77 -11.03 -7.59 24.37
C ASP A 77 -9.80 -8.27 23.76
N PRO A 78 -8.57 -7.86 24.11
CA PRO A 78 -7.35 -8.44 23.57
C PRO A 78 -7.24 -9.96 23.74
N ARG A 79 -7.86 -10.53 24.78
CA ARG A 79 -7.87 -11.98 25.05
C ARG A 79 -8.70 -12.76 24.03
N ILE A 80 -9.63 -12.09 23.37
CA ILE A 80 -10.49 -12.65 22.31
C ILE A 80 -9.93 -12.26 20.94
N ALA A 81 -9.54 -10.98 20.77
CA ALA A 81 -9.07 -10.46 19.50
C ALA A 81 -7.74 -11.08 19.06
N LYS A 82 -6.76 -11.24 19.97
CA LYS A 82 -5.43 -11.76 19.61
C LYS A 82 -5.50 -13.20 19.09
N PRO A 83 -6.11 -14.19 19.79
CA PRO A 83 -6.21 -15.54 19.27
C PRO A 83 -6.99 -15.61 17.96
N TRP A 84 -8.05 -14.81 17.81
CA TRP A 84 -8.82 -14.74 16.58
C TRP A 84 -7.97 -14.26 15.39
N ILE A 85 -7.21 -13.17 15.54
CA ILE A 85 -6.31 -12.66 14.50
C ILE A 85 -5.24 -13.70 14.15
N LEU A 86 -4.61 -14.31 15.17
CA LEU A 86 -3.58 -15.32 14.96
C LEU A 86 -4.11 -16.56 14.23
N ALA A 87 -5.31 -17.03 14.56
CA ALA A 87 -5.95 -18.13 13.83
C ALA A 87 -6.16 -17.80 12.35
N HIS A 88 -6.57 -16.58 12.02
CA HIS A 88 -6.72 -16.13 10.64
C HIS A 88 -5.37 -16.04 9.91
N PHE A 89 -4.29 -15.63 10.59
CA PHE A 89 -2.96 -15.70 10.01
C PHE A 89 -2.50 -17.14 9.77
N LEU A 90 -2.79 -18.08 10.67
CA LEU A 90 -2.51 -19.50 10.44
C LEU A 90 -3.26 -20.03 9.22
N ILE A 91 -4.56 -19.72 9.09
CA ILE A 91 -5.35 -20.07 7.89
C ILE A 91 -4.67 -19.50 6.64
N ALA A 92 -4.34 -18.19 6.64
CA ALA A 92 -3.69 -17.56 5.50
C ALA A 92 -2.37 -18.24 5.11
N LEU A 93 -1.53 -18.59 6.10
CA LEU A 93 -0.24 -19.26 5.87
C LEU A 93 -0.39 -20.67 5.30
N VAL A 94 -1.42 -21.42 5.72
CA VAL A 94 -1.70 -22.77 5.21
C VAL A 94 -2.33 -22.72 3.82
N THR A 95 -3.19 -21.76 3.54
CA THR A 95 -3.89 -21.64 2.25
C THR A 95 -3.05 -21.02 1.15
N GLU A 96 -2.04 -20.23 1.49
CA GLU A 96 -1.21 -19.50 0.52
C GLU A 96 -0.39 -20.44 -0.40
N PRO A 97 0.31 -21.49 0.11
CA PRO A 97 0.97 -22.48 -0.75
C PRO A 97 -0.01 -23.23 -1.65
N LEU A 98 -1.15 -23.67 -1.10
CA LEU A 98 -2.18 -24.40 -1.83
C LEU A 98 -2.75 -23.57 -3.00
N SER A 99 -2.96 -22.28 -2.77
CA SER A 99 -3.45 -21.35 -3.79
C SER A 99 -2.46 -21.17 -4.95
N ARG A 100 -1.15 -21.25 -4.67
CA ARG A 100 -0.08 -21.18 -5.71
C ARG A 100 0.01 -22.48 -6.51
N GLU A 101 -0.14 -23.62 -5.85
CA GLU A 101 -0.05 -24.96 -6.46
C GLU A 101 -1.21 -25.24 -7.42
N LEU A 102 -2.41 -24.80 -7.05
CA LEU A 102 -3.61 -24.97 -7.88
C LEU A 102 -3.67 -24.06 -9.11
N GLY A 103 -2.64 -23.26 -9.37
CA GLY A 103 -2.57 -22.36 -10.53
C GLY A 103 -3.68 -21.31 -10.55
N VAL A 104 -4.42 -21.15 -9.45
CA VAL A 104 -5.44 -20.14 -9.31
C VAL A 104 -4.71 -18.82 -9.18
N SER A 105 -4.46 -18.17 -10.32
CA SER A 105 -4.05 -16.78 -10.30
C SER A 105 -5.12 -16.04 -9.50
N PRO A 106 -4.78 -15.42 -8.36
CA PRO A 106 -5.79 -14.76 -7.56
C PRO A 106 -6.35 -13.61 -8.40
N PRO A 107 -7.68 -13.36 -8.37
CA PRO A 107 -8.25 -12.18 -9.00
C PRO A 107 -7.66 -10.88 -8.42
#